data_AF-A0A7J9MVR9-F1
#
_entry.id   AF-A0A7J9MVR9-F1
#
_cell.length_a   1.000
_cell.length_b   1.000
_cell.length_c   1.000
_cell.angle_alpha   90.00
_cell.angle_beta   90.00
_cell.angle_gamma   90.00
#
_symmetry.space_group_name_H-M   'P 1'
#
loop_
_entity.id
_entity.type
_entity.pdbx_description
1 polymer ?
#
loop_
_entity_poly.entity_id
_entity_poly.type
_entity_poly.pdbx_seq_one_letter_code
_entity_poly.pdbx_strand_id
1 'polypeptide(L)'
;REDFERTGISTLITVGVRDIQGEGFPDQFFGLADSVFLDLPQPWLAIPSARNMLKQDGTLCSFSPCIEQVQRSCEILRSDFTDIRTFEILLRTYEVREWKVDHSKVDDGNSTACPPRKRRQPSREASVGDSASSPAIMARPSAETRGHTGYLTFARK
;
A
#
# COMPACT_ATOMS: atom_id res chain seq x y z
N ARG A 1 -24.49 -6.89 8.20
CA ARG A 1 -25.52 -7.51 7.32
C ARG A 1 -26.34 -6.41 6.65
N GLU A 2 -26.92 -5.48 7.41
CA GLU A 2 -27.67 -4.32 6.89
C GLU A 2 -26.92 -3.51 5.83
N ASP A 3 -25.62 -3.27 6.01
CA ASP A 3 -24.82 -2.54 5.02
C ASP A 3 -24.71 -3.27 3.67
N PHE A 4 -24.67 -4.61 3.67
CA PHE A 4 -24.62 -5.42 2.45
C PHE A 4 -25.97 -5.40 1.72
N GLU A 5 -27.08 -5.34 2.47
CA GLU A 5 -28.41 -5.19 1.90
C GLU A 5 -28.59 -3.80 1.28
N ARG A 6 -28.16 -2.76 2.00
CA ARG A 6 -28.21 -1.37 1.51
C ARG A 6 -27.37 -1.15 0.25
N THR A 7 -26.27 -1.88 0.10
CA THR A 7 -25.38 -1.82 -1.07
C THR A 7 -25.78 -2.81 -2.18
N GLY A 8 -26.76 -3.67 -1.95
CA GLY A 8 -27.29 -4.61 -2.96
C GLY A 8 -26.39 -5.81 -3.27
N ILE A 9 -25.39 -6.12 -2.42
CA ILE A 9 -24.42 -7.21 -2.66
C ILE A 9 -24.64 -8.44 -1.77
N SER A 10 -25.75 -8.48 -1.02
CA SER A 10 -26.08 -9.60 -0.12
C SER A 10 -26.14 -10.97 -0.79
N THR A 11 -26.43 -11.04 -2.09
CA THR A 11 -26.45 -12.32 -2.84
C THR A 11 -25.06 -12.95 -2.99
N LEU A 12 -23.99 -12.16 -2.83
CA LEU A 12 -22.61 -12.61 -2.95
C LEU A 12 -21.95 -12.88 -1.59
N ILE A 13 -22.56 -12.42 -0.48
CA ILE A 13 -21.93 -12.40 0.84
C ILE A 13 -22.76 -13.20 1.83
N THR A 14 -22.13 -14.21 2.43
CA THR A 14 -22.69 -14.93 3.58
C THR A 14 -21.94 -14.51 4.85
N VAL A 15 -22.68 -14.10 5.89
CA VAL A 15 -22.10 -13.66 7.17
C VAL A 15 -22.40 -14.68 8.26
N GLY A 16 -21.36 -15.31 8.81
CA GLY A 16 -21.47 -16.18 10.00
C GLY A 16 -21.02 -15.46 11.27
N VAL A 17 -21.67 -15.76 12.40
CA VAL A 17 -21.21 -15.33 13.74
C VAL A 17 -20.55 -16.53 14.38
N ARG A 18 -19.23 -16.47 14.57
CA ARG A 18 -18.43 -17.56 15.13
C ARG A 18 -17.08 -17.03 15.62
N ASP A 19 -16.54 -17.62 16.67
CA ASP A 19 -15.16 -17.42 17.06
C ASP A 19 -14.24 -18.30 16.20
N ILE A 20 -13.64 -17.72 15.17
CA ILE A 20 -12.73 -18.45 14.29
C ILE A 20 -11.35 -18.69 14.89
N GLN A 21 -10.97 -18.01 15.98
CA GLN A 21 -9.71 -18.26 16.68
C GLN A 21 -9.81 -19.47 17.62
N GLY A 22 -10.96 -19.65 18.28
CA GLY A 22 -11.22 -20.77 19.18
C GLY A 22 -11.85 -21.98 18.50
N GLU A 23 -12.88 -21.76 17.68
CA GLU A 23 -13.68 -22.83 17.05
C GLU A 23 -13.30 -23.11 15.59
N GLY A 24 -12.43 -22.29 15.00
CA GLY A 24 -12.05 -22.39 13.59
C GLY A 24 -13.17 -22.00 12.61
N PHE A 25 -12.88 -22.13 11.32
CA PHE A 25 -13.86 -22.00 10.24
C PHE A 25 -14.79 -23.24 10.17
N PRO A 26 -16.05 -23.07 9.74
CA PRO A 26 -17.00 -24.18 9.62
C PRO A 26 -16.54 -25.26 8.61
N ASP A 27 -16.63 -26.53 9.00
CA ASP A 27 -16.17 -27.68 8.20
C ASP A 27 -16.85 -27.81 6.83
N GLN A 28 -18.05 -27.23 6.67
CA GLN A 28 -18.74 -27.17 5.37
C GLN A 28 -17.94 -26.44 4.28
N PHE A 29 -16.92 -25.66 4.64
CA PHE A 29 -16.06 -24.94 3.70
C PHE A 29 -14.71 -25.64 3.45
N PHE A 30 -14.52 -26.86 3.95
CA PHE A 30 -13.28 -27.62 3.80
C PHE A 30 -12.88 -27.78 2.33
N GLY A 31 -11.69 -27.29 1.97
CA GLY A 31 -11.16 -27.34 0.61
C GLY A 31 -11.96 -26.57 -0.44
N LEU A 32 -12.83 -25.63 -0.05
CA LEU A 32 -13.68 -24.87 -0.98
C LEU A 32 -13.22 -23.43 -1.23
N ALA A 33 -12.35 -22.87 -0.39
CA ALA A 33 -11.93 -21.49 -0.51
C ALA A 33 -10.73 -21.33 -1.45
N ASP A 34 -10.82 -20.44 -2.44
CA ASP A 34 -9.67 -20.06 -3.27
C ASP A 34 -8.68 -19.16 -2.50
N SER A 35 -9.18 -18.38 -1.56
CA SER A 35 -8.38 -17.49 -0.73
C SER A 35 -9.01 -17.26 0.64
N VAL A 36 -8.17 -16.95 1.64
CA VAL A 36 -8.58 -16.57 2.98
C VAL A 36 -7.87 -15.29 3.38
N PHE A 37 -8.63 -14.32 3.91
CA PHE A 37 -8.10 -13.08 4.47
C PHE A 37 -8.36 -13.05 5.98
N LEU A 38 -7.33 -12.79 6.77
CA LEU A 38 -7.39 -12.71 8.23
C LEU A 38 -7.05 -11.29 8.68
N ASP A 39 -8.02 -10.63 9.31
CA ASP A 39 -7.84 -9.37 10.05
C ASP A 39 -8.31 -9.61 11.48
N LEU A 40 -7.38 -10.11 12.31
CA LEU A 40 -7.63 -10.60 13.65
C LEU A 40 -6.51 -10.15 14.59
N PRO A 41 -6.75 -10.05 15.91
CA PRO A 41 -5.69 -9.76 16.87
C PRO A 41 -4.66 -10.89 17.00
N GLN A 42 -5.07 -12.15 16.85
CA GLN A 42 -4.21 -13.33 16.97
C GLN A 42 -4.39 -14.27 15.75
N PRO A 43 -3.96 -13.85 14.55
CA PRO A 43 -4.22 -14.60 13.32
C PRO A 43 -3.60 -16.01 13.34
N TRP A 44 -2.48 -16.20 14.04
CA TRP A 44 -1.81 -17.50 14.19
C TRP A 44 -2.69 -18.61 14.78
N LEU A 45 -3.73 -18.27 15.56
CA LEU A 45 -4.69 -19.26 16.08
C LEU A 45 -5.66 -19.76 14.99
N ALA A 46 -5.99 -18.91 14.01
CA ALA A 46 -6.92 -19.24 12.94
C ALA A 46 -6.24 -19.88 11.71
N ILE A 47 -4.92 -19.70 11.54
CA ILE A 47 -4.16 -20.20 10.39
C ILE A 47 -4.33 -21.72 10.15
N PRO A 48 -4.24 -22.61 11.17
CA PRO A 48 -4.45 -24.05 10.96
C PRO A 48 -5.83 -24.37 10.40
N SER A 49 -6.87 -23.70 10.90
CA SER A 49 -8.23 -23.88 10.41
C SER A 49 -8.41 -23.28 9.01
N ALA A 50 -7.86 -22.09 8.76
CA ALA A 50 -7.88 -21.44 7.44
C ALA A 50 -7.24 -22.32 6.36
N ARG A 51 -6.14 -23.00 6.69
CA ARG A 51 -5.51 -23.97 5.78
C ARG A 51 -6.47 -25.07 5.35
N ASN A 52 -7.27 -25.62 6.26
CA ASN A 52 -8.22 -26.68 5.93
C ASN A 52 -9.28 -26.20 4.94
N MET A 53 -9.66 -24.92 5.00
CA MET A 53 -10.66 -24.35 4.10
C MET A 53 -10.13 -24.10 2.69
N LEU A 54 -8.82 -23.84 2.55
CA LEU A 54 -8.22 -23.52 1.26
C LEU A 54 -8.19 -24.73 0.32
N LYS A 55 -8.47 -24.50 -0.96
CA LYS A 55 -8.15 -25.42 -2.07
C LYS A 55 -6.63 -25.62 -2.17
N GLN A 56 -6.22 -26.63 -2.94
CA GLN A 56 -4.82 -26.79 -3.30
C GLN A 56 -4.31 -25.53 -4.00
N ASP A 57 -3.15 -25.02 -3.62
CA ASP A 57 -2.56 -23.79 -4.15
C ASP A 57 -3.33 -22.50 -3.81
N GLY A 58 -4.28 -22.60 -2.87
CA GLY A 58 -5.06 -21.47 -2.36
C GLY A 58 -4.20 -20.47 -1.58
N THR A 59 -4.61 -19.20 -1.58
CA THR A 59 -3.83 -18.10 -0.99
C THR A 59 -4.35 -17.68 0.37
N LEU A 60 -3.48 -17.58 1.36
CA LEU A 60 -3.76 -16.95 2.64
C LEU A 60 -3.14 -15.56 2.68
N CYS A 61 -3.88 -14.58 3.19
CA CYS A 61 -3.38 -13.26 3.52
C CYS A 61 -3.74 -12.92 4.97
N SER A 62 -2.75 -12.52 5.77
CA SER A 62 -2.93 -12.06 7.14
C SER A 62 -2.51 -10.60 7.24
N PHE A 63 -3.42 -9.76 7.71
CA PHE A 63 -3.13 -8.39 8.10
C PHE A 63 -2.71 -8.35 9.57
N SER A 64 -1.70 -7.55 9.91
CA SER A 64 -1.26 -7.35 11.30
C SER A 64 -0.61 -5.98 11.47
N PRO A 65 -1.05 -5.14 12.43
CA PRO A 65 -0.45 -3.83 12.66
C PRO A 65 0.94 -3.89 13.31
N CYS A 66 1.23 -4.94 14.09
CA CYS A 66 2.50 -5.08 14.82
C CYS A 66 3.39 -6.16 14.21
N ILE A 67 4.71 -5.92 14.19
CA ILE A 67 5.67 -6.87 13.60
C ILE A 67 5.75 -8.18 14.39
N GLU A 68 5.51 -8.14 15.70
CA GLU A 68 5.50 -9.32 16.57
C GLU A 68 4.32 -10.26 16.23
N GLN A 69 3.19 -9.70 15.79
CA GLN A 69 2.07 -10.50 15.30
C GLN A 69 2.42 -11.20 13.99
N VAL A 70 3.13 -10.50 13.08
CA VAL A 70 3.64 -11.09 11.84
C VAL A 70 4.60 -12.24 12.15
N GLN A 71 5.55 -12.03 13.07
CA GLN A 71 6.53 -13.06 13.46
C GLN A 71 5.84 -14.35 13.92
N ARG A 72 4.86 -14.24 14.81
CA ARG A 72 4.08 -15.39 15.31
C ARG A 72 3.28 -16.07 14.21
N SER A 73 2.64 -15.31 13.32
CA SER A 73 1.94 -15.89 12.15
C SER A 73 2.90 -16.64 11.23
N CYS A 74 4.07 -16.07 10.95
CA CYS A 74 5.09 -16.69 10.10
C CYS A 74 5.64 -18.00 10.71
N GLU A 75 5.72 -18.13 12.04
CA GLU A 75 6.09 -19.39 12.69
C GLU A 75 5.12 -20.51 12.36
N ILE A 76 3.81 -20.23 12.38
CA ILE A 76 2.79 -21.23 12.03
C ILE A 76 2.76 -21.50 10.53
N LEU A 77 2.89 -20.46 9.70
CA LEU A 77 2.86 -20.61 8.24
C LEU A 77 4.01 -21.48 7.71
N ARG A 78 5.19 -21.42 8.32
CA ARG A 78 6.37 -22.18 7.87
C ARG A 78 6.19 -23.69 7.84
N SER A 79 5.29 -24.24 8.65
CA SER A 79 5.09 -25.69 8.73
C SER A 79 4.33 -26.24 7.53
N ASP A 80 3.43 -25.44 6.96
CA ASP A 80 2.30 -25.96 6.19
C ASP A 80 1.93 -25.13 4.96
N PHE A 81 2.64 -24.01 4.74
CA PHE A 81 2.48 -23.11 3.61
C PHE A 81 3.84 -22.85 2.93
N THR A 82 3.76 -22.38 1.69
CA THR A 82 4.89 -22.00 0.84
C THR A 82 4.78 -20.53 0.41
N ASP A 83 5.84 -20.00 -0.21
CA ASP A 83 5.86 -18.64 -0.78
C ASP A 83 5.43 -17.53 0.20
N ILE A 84 5.92 -17.62 1.44
CA ILE A 84 5.59 -16.68 2.52
C ILE A 84 6.26 -15.33 2.24
N ARG A 85 5.45 -14.29 2.06
CA ARG A 85 5.92 -12.93 1.75
C ARG A 85 5.17 -11.88 2.57
N THR A 86 5.91 -11.05 3.30
CA THR A 86 5.34 -9.93 4.05
C THR A 86 5.60 -8.62 3.33
N PHE A 87 4.57 -7.80 3.19
CA PHE A 87 4.60 -6.49 2.57
C PHE A 87 4.11 -5.42 3.54
N GLU A 88 4.61 -4.20 3.38
CA GLU A 88 4.05 -2.98 3.94
C GLU A 88 3.66 -2.07 2.78
N ILE A 89 2.47 -1.46 2.83
CA ILE A 89 1.99 -0.55 1.79
C ILE A 89 1.92 0.86 2.36
N LEU A 90 2.74 1.76 1.81
CA LEU A 90 2.81 3.16 2.21
C LEU A 90 2.13 4.05 1.16
N LEU A 91 0.97 4.62 1.51
CA LEU A 91 0.25 5.54 0.63
C LEU A 91 0.81 6.95 0.77
N ARG A 92 1.27 7.53 -0.35
CA ARG A 92 1.74 8.92 -0.42
C ARG A 92 0.92 9.72 -1.43
N THR A 93 0.17 10.69 -0.93
CA THR A 93 -0.62 11.60 -1.77
C THR A 93 0.26 12.74 -2.30
N TYR A 94 0.04 13.14 -3.55
CA TYR A 94 0.73 14.28 -4.18
C TYR A 94 -0.27 15.40 -4.48
N GLU A 95 0.11 16.63 -4.15
CA GLU A 95 -0.57 17.83 -4.61
C GLU A 95 0.04 18.29 -5.93
N VAL A 96 -0.81 18.53 -6.92
CA VAL A 96 -0.39 19.11 -8.20
C VAL A 96 -0.75 20.58 -8.20
N ARG A 97 0.23 21.46 -8.44
CA ARG A 97 0.05 22.90 -8.53
C ARG A 97 0.76 23.45 -9.76
N GLU A 98 0.17 24.47 -10.35
CA GLU A 98 0.80 25.27 -11.39
C GLU A 98 1.71 26.30 -10.72
N TRP A 99 3.00 26.24 -11.03
CA TRP A 99 4.02 27.13 -10.50
C TRP A 99 4.48 28.08 -11.60
N LYS A 100 4.35 29.39 -11.34
CA LYS A 100 4.98 30.40 -12.19
C LYS A 100 6.43 30.54 -11.76
N VAL A 101 7.35 30.11 -12.61
CA VAL A 101 8.77 30.37 -12.41
C VAL A 101 8.97 31.87 -12.63
N ASP A 102 9.04 32.62 -11.55
CA ASP A 102 9.40 34.02 -11.64
C ASP A 102 10.90 34.09 -11.91
N HIS A 103 11.26 34.53 -13.12
CA HIS A 103 12.64 34.88 -13.43
C HIS A 103 12.90 36.24 -12.77
N SER A 104 13.08 36.25 -11.44
CA SER A 104 13.65 37.40 -10.76
C SER A 104 15.01 37.67 -11.42
N LYS A 105 15.11 38.83 -12.08
CA LYS A 105 16.38 39.35 -12.57
C LYS A 105 17.34 39.30 -11.38
N VAL A 106 18.42 38.53 -11.53
CA VAL A 106 19.56 38.59 -10.62
C VAL A 106 20.04 40.03 -10.67
N ASP A 107 19.75 40.79 -9.62
CA ASP A 107 20.40 42.06 -9.36
C ASP A 107 21.87 41.72 -9.05
N ASP A 108 22.77 42.24 -9.89
CA ASP A 108 24.21 42.11 -9.76
C ASP A 108 24.63 42.85 -8.48
N GLY A 109 24.70 42.14 -7.37
CA GLY A 109 25.02 42.76 -6.09
C GLY A 109 25.30 41.78 -4.97
N ASN A 110 26.55 41.33 -4.89
CA ASN A 110 27.23 40.77 -3.72
C ASN A 110 27.17 39.23 -3.46
N SER A 111 28.16 38.56 -4.05
CA SER A 111 29.06 37.56 -3.43
C SER A 111 28.55 36.70 -2.25
N THR A 112 28.16 35.45 -2.52
CA THR A 112 28.58 34.29 -1.71
C THR A 112 28.40 32.98 -2.50
N ALA A 113 29.35 32.06 -2.33
CA ALA A 113 29.73 31.02 -3.27
C ALA A 113 28.72 29.86 -3.48
N CYS A 114 28.62 29.37 -4.71
CA CYS A 114 28.02 28.08 -5.08
C CYS A 114 29.00 27.24 -5.94
N PRO A 115 29.02 25.90 -5.83
CA PRO A 115 30.07 25.04 -6.39
C PRO A 115 29.84 24.72 -7.89
N PRO A 116 30.89 24.26 -8.63
CA PRO A 116 30.86 24.21 -10.09
C PRO A 116 30.14 22.96 -10.61
N ARG A 117 29.14 23.13 -11.47
CA ARG A 117 28.62 22.06 -12.34
C ARG A 117 28.95 22.37 -13.80
N LYS A 118 29.61 21.42 -14.46
CA LYS A 118 30.07 21.47 -15.86
C LYS A 118 28.91 21.77 -16.82
N ARG A 119 29.05 22.87 -17.56
CA ARG A 119 28.12 23.41 -18.56
C ARG A 119 28.34 22.73 -19.92
N ARG A 120 27.27 22.24 -20.55
CA ARG A 120 27.20 21.94 -21.99
C ARG A 120 26.27 22.99 -22.63
N GLN A 121 26.79 23.81 -23.54
CA GLN A 121 26.02 24.86 -24.23
C GLN A 121 25.30 24.32 -25.48
N PRO A 122 24.10 24.84 -25.78
CA PRO A 122 23.65 25.05 -27.14
C PRO A 122 23.66 26.56 -27.51
N SER A 123 23.91 26.82 -28.78
CA SER A 123 24.08 28.13 -29.44
C SER A 123 22.82 29.01 -29.43
N ARG A 124 23.04 30.33 -29.36
CA ARG A 124 22.04 31.40 -29.40
C ARG A 124 21.60 31.67 -30.85
N GLU A 125 20.30 31.69 -31.09
CA GLU A 125 19.70 32.59 -32.08
C GLU A 125 18.62 33.41 -31.36
N ALA A 126 18.63 34.72 -31.61
CA ALA A 126 17.81 35.70 -30.94
C ALA A 126 16.48 35.88 -31.67
N SER A 127 15.37 35.75 -30.93
CA SER A 127 14.08 36.30 -31.33
C SER A 127 13.43 36.98 -30.13
N VAL A 128 13.18 38.28 -30.28
CA VAL A 128 12.40 39.12 -29.39
C VAL A 128 10.95 38.64 -29.42
N GLY A 129 10.42 38.21 -28.28
CA GLY A 129 9.02 37.79 -28.12
C GLY A 129 8.72 37.63 -26.63
N ASP A 130 7.62 38.22 -26.19
CA ASP A 130 7.12 38.28 -24.81
C ASP A 130 7.53 37.08 -23.94
N SER A 131 8.35 37.32 -22.91
CA SER A 131 8.67 36.32 -21.90
C SER A 131 7.50 36.18 -20.91
N ALA A 132 6.35 35.73 -21.40
CA ALA A 132 5.31 35.18 -20.54
C ALA A 132 5.93 33.94 -19.88
N SER A 133 6.12 33.97 -18.55
CA SER A 133 6.63 32.80 -17.84
C SER A 133 5.70 31.62 -18.14
N SER A 134 6.23 30.61 -18.84
CA SER A 134 5.46 29.42 -19.13
C SER A 134 5.14 28.75 -17.80
N PRO A 135 3.86 28.50 -17.47
CA PRO A 135 3.54 27.84 -16.23
C PRO A 135 4.15 26.45 -16.20
N ALA A 136 4.86 26.13 -15.12
CA ALA A 136 5.40 24.81 -14.89
C ALA A 136 4.46 24.05 -13.95
N ILE A 137 4.01 22.85 -14.34
CA ILE A 137 3.24 21.99 -13.45
C ILE A 137 4.22 21.30 -12.48
N MET A 138 3.99 21.44 -11.18
CA MET A 138 4.76 20.81 -10.13
C MET A 138 3.89 19.87 -9.31
N ALA A 139 4.30 18.61 -9.21
CA ALA A 139 3.73 17.65 -8.26
C ALA A 139 4.63 17.59 -7.02
N ARG A 140 4.09 17.91 -5.85
CA ARG A 140 4.79 17.83 -4.57
C ARG A 140 4.08 16.85 -3.65
N PRO A 141 4.79 16.02 -2.86
CA PRO A 141 4.12 15.21 -1.85
C PRO A 141 3.33 16.09 -0.90
N SER A 142 2.12 15.65 -0.53
CA SER A 142 1.35 16.29 0.54
C SER A 142 2.17 16.28 1.84
N ALA A 143 2.06 17.36 2.61
CA ALA A 143 2.70 17.46 3.92
C ALA A 143 2.07 16.50 4.94
N GLU A 144 0.82 16.07 4.71
CA GLU A 144 0.15 15.05 5.49
C GLU A 144 0.58 13.66 4.99
N THR A 145 1.50 13.03 5.71
CA THR A 145 1.80 11.61 5.55
C THR A 145 0.82 10.79 6.37
N ARG A 146 0.10 9.86 5.74
CA ARG A 146 -0.64 8.82 6.47
C ARG A 146 0.37 7.89 7.15
N GLY A 147 0.13 7.57 8.42
CA GLY A 147 0.98 6.67 9.19
C GLY A 147 0.91 5.23 8.68
N HIS A 148 1.76 4.38 9.26
CA HIS A 148 1.73 2.94 9.04
C HIS A 148 0.32 2.38 9.33
N THR A 149 -0.23 1.61 8.39
CA THR A 149 -1.52 0.93 8.59
C THR A 149 -1.30 -0.47 9.17
N GLY A 150 -0.40 -1.25 8.57
CA GLY A 150 -0.07 -2.60 9.00
C GLY A 150 0.74 -3.35 7.94
N TYR A 151 1.14 -4.57 8.31
CA TYR A 151 1.79 -5.53 7.43
C TYR A 151 0.78 -6.49 6.83
N LEU A 152 1.00 -6.90 5.58
CA LEU A 152 0.25 -7.94 4.90
C LEU A 152 1.17 -9.12 4.62
N THR A 153 0.89 -10.26 5.24
CA THR A 153 1.64 -11.50 5.03
C THR A 153 0.85 -12.45 4.17
N PHE A 154 1.37 -12.77 3.00
CA PHE A 154 0.81 -13.73 2.05
C PHE A 154 1.53 -15.07 2.15
N ALA A 155 0.80 -16.16 1.90
CA ALA A 155 1.34 -17.52 1.80
C ALA A 155 0.43 -18.39 0.93
N ARG A 156 0.95 -19.50 0.39
CA ARG A 156 0.21 -20.44 -0.46
C ARG A 156 0.16 -21.85 0.12
N LYS A 157 -1.01 -22.50 0.06
CA LYS A 157 -1.25 -23.85 0.59
C LYS A 157 -0.73 -24.95 -0.35
#